data_AF-A0A814UNH4-F1
#
_entry.id   AF-A0A814UNH4-F1
#
_cell.length_a   1.000
_cell.length_b   1.000
_cell.length_c   1.000
_cell.angle_alpha   90.00
_cell.angle_beta   90.00
_cell.angle_gamma   90.00
#
_symmetry.space_group_name_H-M   'P 1'
#
loop_
_entity.id
_entity.type
_entity.pdbx_description
1 polymer ?
#
loop_
_entity_poly.entity_id
_entity_poly.type
_entity_poly.pdbx_seq_one_letter_code
_entity_poly.pdbx_strand_id
1 'polypeptide(L)'
;MYTSAFDSTRETRMRLMVQVYLEPLFYQYHVDLNLFAYRHSYERSCPMFQGKCIDDGITHVLIGMAGQSLDSDIYYPVVWSKYHDQQFGYTTIFANRTCLHFSYHHSRDDKIVDQFILQK
;
A
#
# COMPACT_ATOMS: atom_id res chain seq x y z
N MET A 1 -7.25 -4.50 -3.21
CA MET A 1 -5.88 -4.01 -2.88
C MET A 1 -5.60 -4.29 -1.41
N TYR A 2 -4.35 -4.62 -1.08
CA TYR A 2 -4.04 -5.40 0.11
C TYR A 2 -3.97 -4.58 1.39
N THR A 3 -4.63 -5.05 2.45
CA THR A 3 -4.40 -4.58 3.82
C THR A 3 -4.45 -5.77 4.76
N SER A 4 -3.56 -5.77 5.76
CA SER A 4 -3.54 -6.78 6.80
C SER A 4 -4.41 -6.38 8.00
N ALA A 5 -4.94 -5.15 8.00
CA ALA A 5 -5.92 -4.70 8.97
C ALA A 5 -7.21 -5.51 8.85
N PHE A 6 -7.89 -5.71 9.98
CA PHE A 6 -9.21 -6.31 10.02
C PHE A 6 -10.23 -5.52 9.20
N ASP A 7 -10.86 -6.17 8.21
CA ASP A 7 -11.98 -5.62 7.44
C ASP A 7 -13.31 -6.26 7.88
N SER A 8 -14.37 -5.45 7.93
CA SER A 8 -15.73 -5.99 8.02
C SER A 8 -16.06 -6.84 6.78
N THR A 9 -17.09 -7.69 6.88
CA THR A 9 -17.55 -8.52 5.75
C THR A 9 -17.88 -7.67 4.51
N ARG A 10 -18.45 -6.49 4.71
CA ARG A 10 -18.84 -5.57 3.63
C ARG A 10 -17.60 -4.99 2.93
N GLU A 11 -16.62 -4.54 3.70
CA GLU A 11 -15.36 -3.98 3.19
C GLU A 11 -14.54 -5.05 2.47
N THR A 12 -14.42 -6.24 3.08
CA THR A 12 -13.77 -7.40 2.47
C THR A 12 -14.36 -7.69 1.09
N ARG A 13 -15.70 -7.71 0.97
CA ARG A 13 -16.37 -7.96 -0.31
C ARG A 13 -16.05 -6.89 -1.35
N MET A 14 -16.08 -5.62 -0.98
CA MET A 14 -15.73 -4.53 -1.91
C MET A 14 -14.26 -4.59 -2.34
N ARG A 15 -13.34 -4.77 -1.38
CA ARG A 15 -11.90 -4.90 -1.61
C ARG A 15 -11.58 -6.05 -2.55
N LEU A 16 -12.21 -7.21 -2.35
CA LEU A 16 -12.03 -8.40 -3.19
C LEU A 16 -12.56 -8.19 -4.61
N MET A 17 -13.71 -7.54 -4.78
CA MET A 17 -14.23 -7.24 -6.12
C MET A 17 -13.24 -6.36 -6.90
N VAL A 18 -12.78 -5.25 -6.31
CA VAL A 18 -11.79 -4.37 -6.95
C VAL A 18 -10.51 -5.14 -7.28
N GLN A 19 -10.04 -5.97 -6.35
CA GLN A 19 -8.82 -6.75 -6.54
C GLN A 19 -8.95 -7.75 -7.70
N VAL A 20 -10.00 -8.58 -7.72
CA VAL A 20 -10.17 -9.63 -8.73
C VAL A 20 -10.30 -9.07 -10.14
N TYR A 21 -10.92 -7.88 -10.30
CA TYR A 21 -11.10 -7.28 -11.61
C TYR A 21 -9.93 -6.39 -12.06
N LEU A 22 -9.19 -5.75 -11.15
CA LEU A 22 -8.12 -4.82 -11.51
C LEU A 22 -6.71 -5.40 -11.40
N GLU A 23 -6.44 -6.26 -10.42
CA GLU A 23 -5.09 -6.82 -10.22
C GLU A 23 -4.56 -7.57 -11.45
N PRO A 24 -5.37 -8.37 -12.19
CA PRO A 24 -4.92 -8.98 -13.44
C PRO A 24 -4.55 -7.97 -14.52
N LEU A 25 -5.28 -6.86 -14.61
CA LEU A 25 -4.97 -5.79 -15.56
C LEU A 25 -3.69 -5.06 -15.16
N PHE A 26 -3.51 -4.77 -13.88
CA PHE A 26 -2.29 -4.15 -13.37
C PHE A 26 -1.05 -5.00 -13.68
N TYR A 27 -1.17 -6.32 -13.49
CA TYR A 27 -0.09 -7.25 -13.84
C TYR A 27 0.14 -7.31 -15.35
N GLN A 28 -0.92 -7.43 -16.16
CA GLN A 28 -0.83 -7.47 -17.63
C GLN A 28 -0.13 -6.25 -18.22
N TYR A 29 -0.36 -5.07 -17.65
CA TYR A 29 0.23 -3.81 -18.12
C TYR A 29 1.46 -3.38 -17.34
N HIS A 30 2.06 -4.28 -16.53
CA HIS A 30 3.29 -4.03 -15.78
C HIS A 30 3.22 -2.76 -14.91
N VAL A 31 2.16 -2.61 -14.13
CA VAL A 31 2.04 -1.53 -13.14
C VAL A 31 3.02 -1.77 -12.00
N ASP A 32 3.99 -0.88 -11.82
CA ASP A 32 5.00 -1.01 -10.76
C ASP A 32 4.42 -0.71 -9.35
N LEU A 33 3.53 0.28 -9.26
CA LEU A 33 3.03 0.85 -8.01
C LEU A 33 1.53 1.13 -8.09
N ASN A 34 0.75 0.60 -7.14
CA ASN A 34 -0.66 0.91 -6.95
C ASN A 34 -0.88 1.63 -5.62
N LEU A 35 -1.28 2.89 -5.69
CA LEU A 35 -1.59 3.74 -4.54
C LEU A 35 -3.10 3.78 -4.30
N PHE A 36 -3.50 3.62 -3.04
CA PHE A 36 -4.92 3.65 -2.68
C PHE A 36 -5.14 4.14 -1.26
N ALA A 37 -6.39 4.41 -0.91
CA ALA A 37 -6.78 4.92 0.39
C ALA A 37 -8.02 4.17 0.91
N TYR A 38 -9.03 4.91 1.40
CA TYR A 38 -10.18 4.44 2.20
C TYR A 38 -9.83 4.21 3.67
N ARG A 39 -8.92 3.28 3.96
CA ARG A 39 -8.44 3.06 5.33
C ARG A 39 -7.58 4.23 5.80
N HIS A 40 -7.84 4.75 6.99
CA HIS A 40 -7.12 5.91 7.54
C HIS A 40 -5.81 5.47 8.23
N SER A 41 -4.92 4.86 7.45
CA SER A 41 -3.63 4.34 7.90
C SER A 41 -2.63 4.26 6.72
N TYR A 42 -1.41 3.82 7.02
CA TYR A 42 -0.38 3.50 6.03
C TYR A 42 -0.12 1.99 6.02
N GLU A 43 0.03 1.40 4.83
CA GLU A 43 0.53 0.03 4.71
C GLU A 43 1.18 -0.20 3.35
N ARG A 44 2.37 -0.82 3.34
CA ARG A 44 3.11 -1.20 2.14
C ARG A 44 3.27 -2.71 2.07
N SER A 45 2.95 -3.28 0.91
CA SER A 45 3.23 -4.69 0.60
C SER A 45 4.63 -4.91 0.00
N CYS A 46 5.06 -6.17 -0.09
CA CYS A 46 6.01 -6.60 -1.12
C CYS A 46 5.41 -6.37 -2.53
N PRO A 47 6.20 -6.50 -3.60
CA PRO A 47 5.63 -6.67 -4.93
C PRO A 47 4.78 -7.94 -4.96
N MET A 48 3.52 -7.82 -5.40
CA MET A 48 2.51 -8.88 -5.25
C MET A 48 1.76 -9.18 -6.53
N PHE A 49 1.31 -10.43 -6.62
CA PHE A 49 0.24 -10.85 -7.53
C PHE A 49 -0.48 -12.06 -6.93
N GLN A 50 -1.82 -12.06 -6.98
CA GLN A 50 -2.66 -13.18 -6.53
C GLN A 50 -2.37 -13.65 -5.09
N GLY A 51 -2.04 -12.71 -4.21
CA GLY A 51 -1.86 -12.94 -2.78
C GLY A 51 -0.47 -13.46 -2.40
N LYS A 52 0.48 -13.44 -3.34
CA LYS A 52 1.84 -13.90 -3.12
C LYS A 52 2.82 -12.79 -3.43
N CYS A 53 3.93 -12.74 -2.69
CA CYS A 53 5.08 -11.93 -3.10
C CYS A 53 5.73 -12.58 -4.33
N ILE A 54 5.92 -11.80 -5.40
CA ILE A 54 6.64 -12.21 -6.62
C ILE A 54 7.51 -11.04 -7.07
N ASP A 55 8.67 -11.28 -7.66
CA ASP A 55 9.67 -10.23 -7.94
C ASP A 55 9.18 -9.18 -8.96
N ASP A 56 8.38 -9.59 -9.95
CA ASP A 56 7.79 -8.75 -11.00
C ASP A 56 6.35 -8.32 -10.69
N GLY A 57 5.96 -8.38 -9.41
CA GLY A 57 4.62 -8.03 -8.96
C GLY A 57 4.39 -6.52 -8.78
N ILE A 58 3.16 -6.18 -8.42
CA ILE A 58 2.76 -4.79 -8.15
C ILE A 58 3.02 -4.47 -6.69
N THR A 59 3.73 -3.38 -6.40
CA THR A 59 3.83 -2.87 -5.03
C THR A 59 2.54 -2.12 -4.68
N HIS A 60 1.82 -2.58 -3.65
CA HIS A 60 0.60 -1.94 -3.19
C HIS A 60 0.89 -1.08 -1.96
N VAL A 61 0.48 0.19 -2.00
CA VAL A 61 0.67 1.11 -0.88
C VAL A 61 -0.65 1.80 -0.53
N LEU A 62 -1.14 1.53 0.68
CA LEU A 62 -2.23 2.25 1.32
C LEU A 62 -1.68 3.58 1.87
N ILE A 63 -2.26 4.69 1.44
CA ILE A 63 -1.85 6.06 1.76
C ILE A 63 -3.03 6.91 2.28
N GLY A 64 -3.89 6.35 3.14
CA GLY A 64 -5.12 7.03 3.59
C GLY A 64 -5.01 7.84 4.88
N MET A 65 -3.80 8.05 5.39
CA MET A 65 -3.49 8.67 6.68
C MET A 65 -3.47 10.21 6.70
N ALA A 66 -4.22 10.88 5.82
CA ALA A 66 -4.04 12.31 5.52
C ALA A 66 -4.72 13.31 6.48
N GLY A 67 -5.41 12.86 7.54
CA GLY A 67 -5.97 13.78 8.56
C GLY A 67 -7.36 13.46 9.11
N GLN A 68 -8.03 12.41 8.62
CA GLN A 68 -9.24 11.88 9.27
C GLN A 68 -8.87 10.90 10.40
N SER A 69 -9.70 10.80 11.45
CA SER A 69 -9.53 9.86 12.56
C SER A 69 -8.95 8.53 12.12
N LEU A 70 -7.76 8.23 12.63
CA LEU A 70 -6.99 7.05 12.26
C LEU A 70 -7.75 5.77 12.64
N ASP A 71 -7.65 4.77 11.77
CA ASP A 71 -8.19 3.45 12.07
C ASP A 71 -7.36 2.81 13.19
N SER A 72 -8.02 2.11 14.11
CA SER A 72 -7.41 1.43 15.26
C SER A 72 -7.57 -0.09 15.20
N ASP A 73 -7.76 -0.64 13.99
CA ASP A 73 -7.97 -2.06 13.77
C ASP A 73 -6.69 -2.89 14.02
N ILE A 74 -6.89 -4.18 14.27
CA ILE A 74 -5.81 -5.16 14.45
C ILE A 74 -5.24 -5.54 13.09
N TYR A 75 -3.92 -5.58 12.98
CA TYR A 75 -3.21 -6.14 11.83
C TYR A 75 -2.91 -7.63 12.02
N TYR A 76 -3.28 -8.45 11.04
CA TYR A 76 -2.95 -9.87 11.01
C TYR A 76 -1.52 -10.11 10.52
N PRO A 77 -0.79 -11.08 11.09
CA PRO A 77 0.57 -11.39 10.65
C PRO A 77 0.52 -12.03 9.27
N VAL A 78 0.96 -11.28 8.25
CA VAL A 78 1.06 -11.75 6.87
C VAL A 78 2.43 -11.42 6.30
N VAL A 79 2.99 -12.36 5.54
CA VAL A 79 4.39 -12.27 5.04
C VAL A 79 4.57 -11.12 4.04
N TRP A 80 3.51 -10.75 3.34
CA TRP A 80 3.56 -9.74 2.30
C TRP A 80 3.48 -8.30 2.84
N SER A 81 3.02 -8.06 4.07
CA SER A 81 3.00 -6.73 4.67
C SER A 81 4.40 -6.38 5.16
N LYS A 82 5.03 -5.36 4.56
CA LYS A 82 6.42 -4.98 4.86
C LYS A 82 6.51 -3.91 5.91
N TYR A 83 5.54 -3.00 5.91
CA TYR A 83 5.43 -1.95 6.90
C TYR A 83 3.97 -1.51 6.95
N HIS A 84 3.45 -1.32 8.16
CA HIS A 84 2.18 -0.65 8.39
C HIS A 84 2.34 0.34 9.53
N ASP A 85 1.49 1.35 9.56
CA ASP A 85 1.54 2.37 10.58
C ASP A 85 0.19 3.10 10.74
N GLN A 86 -0.15 3.43 11.98
CA GLN A 86 -1.36 4.13 12.39
C GLN A 86 -0.98 5.51 12.93
N GLN A 87 -0.41 6.35 12.08
CA GLN A 87 -0.06 7.74 12.36
C GLN A 87 -0.46 8.62 11.18
N PHE A 88 -0.70 9.90 11.46
CA PHE A 88 -0.90 10.89 10.41
C PHE A 88 0.40 11.13 9.65
N GLY A 89 0.27 11.39 8.35
CA GLY A 89 1.44 11.60 7.52
C GLY A 89 1.11 11.85 6.06
N TYR A 90 2.17 11.86 5.25
CA TYR A 90 2.08 12.11 3.82
C TYR A 90 3.19 11.35 3.09
N THR A 91 3.05 11.22 1.78
CA THR A 91 4.01 10.47 0.96
C THR A 91 4.55 11.35 -0.15
N THR A 92 5.83 11.16 -0.48
CA THR A 92 6.51 11.86 -1.57
C THR A 92 7.03 10.85 -2.58
N ILE A 93 6.94 11.21 -3.86
CA ILE A 93 7.46 10.39 -4.96
C ILE A 93 8.39 11.25 -5.80
N PHE A 94 9.64 10.82 -5.92
CA PHE A 94 10.62 11.36 -6.86
C PHE A 94 10.88 10.31 -7.92
N ALA A 95 10.59 10.63 -9.19
CA ALA A 95 10.70 9.67 -10.27
C ALA A 95 11.48 10.24 -11.47
N ASN A 96 12.26 9.37 -12.10
CA ASN A 96 12.84 9.56 -13.42
C ASN A 96 12.45 8.38 -14.33
N ARG A 97 13.10 8.25 -15.50
CA ARG A 97 12.74 7.23 -16.50
C ARG A 97 12.86 5.78 -16.03
N THR A 98 13.74 5.48 -15.07
CA THR A 98 14.06 4.10 -14.65
C THR A 98 14.05 3.91 -13.14
N CYS A 99 13.76 4.95 -12.37
CA CYS A 99 13.82 4.92 -10.91
C CYS A 99 12.68 5.74 -10.32
N LEU A 100 12.01 5.16 -9.32
CA LEU A 100 11.02 5.82 -8.48
C LEU A 100 11.45 5.63 -7.02
N HIS A 101 11.68 6.74 -6.31
CA HIS A 101 11.88 6.75 -4.86
C HIS A 101 10.61 7.21 -4.17
N PHE A 102 10.11 6.38 -3.26
CA PHE A 102 8.93 6.64 -2.46
C PHE A 102 9.35 6.81 -1.00
N SER A 103 8.82 7.84 -0.34
CA SER A 103 9.02 8.06 1.10
C SER A 103 7.69 8.36 1.78
N TYR A 104 7.49 7.81 2.99
CA TYR A 104 6.38 8.10 3.89
C TYR A 104 6.91 8.83 5.13
N HIS A 105 6.31 10.00 5.39
CA HIS A 105 6.67 10.92 6.46
C HIS A 105 5.56 11.00 7.50
N HIS A 106 5.92 10.97 8.78
CA HIS A 106 5.01 11.38 9.86
C HIS A 106 4.77 12.88 9.81
N SER A 107 3.52 13.32 9.84
CA SER A 107 3.20 14.76 9.76
C SER A 107 3.58 15.53 11.03
N ARG A 108 3.79 14.84 12.15
CA ARG A 108 4.12 15.46 13.45
C ARG A 108 5.56 16.00 13.53
N ASP A 109 6.49 15.36 12.82
CA ASP A 109 7.94 15.58 12.97
C ASP A 109 8.71 15.50 11.65
N ASP A 110 8.00 15.31 10.53
CA ASP A 110 8.53 15.19 9.17
C ASP A 110 9.50 14.01 8.95
N LYS A 111 9.55 13.07 9.91
CA LYS A 111 10.48 11.94 9.86
C LYS A 111 10.04 10.93 8.81
N ILE A 112 10.97 10.53 7.95
CA ILE A 112 10.80 9.37 7.05
C ILE A 112 10.79 8.10 7.91
N VAL A 113 9.67 7.39 7.90
CA VAL A 113 9.50 6.14 8.67
C VAL A 113 9.40 4.90 7.79
N ASP A 114 9.08 5.07 6.51
CA ASP A 114 9.20 4.03 5.50
C ASP A 114 9.64 4.64 4.17
N GLN A 115 10.47 3.92 3.43
CA GLN A 115 10.92 4.33 2.10
C GLN A 115 11.35 3.12 1.28
N PHE A 116 11.21 3.23 -0.03
CA PHE A 116 11.67 2.20 -0.97
C PHE A 116 11.94 2.78 -2.34
N ILE A 117 12.66 2.01 -3.15
CA ILE A 117 12.99 2.34 -4.54
C ILE A 117 12.41 1.24 -5.43
N LEU A 118 11.74 1.65 -6.51
CA LEU A 118 11.40 0.77 -7.62
C LEU A 118 12.31 1.11 -8.80
N GLN A 119 12.83 0.08 -9.47
CA GLN A 119 13.73 0.20 -10.62
C GLN A 119 13.18 -0.57 -11.81
N LYS A 120 13.47 -0.06 -13.01
CA LYS A 120 13.09 -0.67 -14.29
C LYS A 120 14.30 -1.06 -15.10
#